data_AF-A0A931VT88-F1
#
_entry.id   AF-A0A931VT88-F1
#
_cell.length_a   1.000
_cell.length_b   1.000
_cell.length_c   1.000
_cell.angle_alpha   90.00
_cell.angle_beta   90.00
_cell.angle_gamma   90.00
#
_symmetry.space_group_name_H-M   'P 1'
#
loop_
_entity.id
_entity.type
_entity.pdbx_description
1 polymer ?
#
loop_
_entity_poly.entity_id
_entity_poly.type
_entity_poly.pdbx_seq_one_letter_code
_entity_poly.pdbx_strand_id
1 'polypeptide(L)'
;GDGIAVDEVRADPNLDLAIVAAEYSTILRETQRTGTETGIGLPEEITVRSSRTVLIIRRAGDGYFVVLALSPEANFGKGRFVLRRAVARLEDEL
;
A
#
# COMPACT_ATOMS: atom_id res chain seq x y z
N GLY A 1 5.61 -7.77 -6.19
CA GLY A 1 6.07 -8.93 -5.41
C GLY A 1 5.06 -10.06 -5.42
N ASP A 2 5.49 -11.19 -4.87
CA ASP A 2 4.73 -12.40 -4.51
C ASP A 2 3.66 -12.18 -3.42
N GLY A 3 3.64 -11.01 -2.78
CA GLY A 3 2.66 -10.64 -1.75
C GLY A 3 3.11 -10.99 -0.33
N ILE A 4 4.38 -11.37 -0.14
CA ILE A 4 4.95 -11.66 1.16
C ILE A 4 5.25 -10.35 1.91
N ALA A 5 4.83 -10.27 3.17
CA ALA A 5 5.16 -9.15 4.04
C ALA A 5 6.65 -9.20 4.42
N VAL A 6 7.37 -8.09 4.17
CA VAL A 6 8.80 -7.95 4.48
C VAL A 6 9.02 -7.47 5.92
N ASP A 7 8.19 -6.53 6.38
CA ASP A 7 8.19 -6.01 7.75
C ASP A 7 6.80 -5.47 8.12
N GLU A 8 6.46 -5.45 9.40
CA GLU A 8 5.14 -5.07 9.89
C GLU A 8 5.15 -4.40 11.27
N VAL A 9 4.44 -3.26 11.37
CA VAL A 9 4.15 -2.59 12.65
C VAL A 9 2.64 -2.52 12.84
N ARG A 10 2.11 -3.20 13.86
CA ARG A 10 0.68 -3.27 14.16
C ARG A 10 0.30 -2.34 15.32
N ALA A 11 -0.65 -1.44 15.08
CA ALA A 11 -1.36 -0.73 16.15
C ALA A 11 -2.64 -1.46 16.58
N ASP A 12 -3.30 -2.14 15.64
CA ASP A 12 -4.43 -3.04 15.91
C ASP A 12 -3.99 -4.49 15.69
N PRO A 13 -3.94 -5.32 16.74
CA PRO A 13 -3.51 -6.72 16.62
C PRO A 13 -4.49 -7.58 15.81
N ASN A 14 -5.73 -7.12 15.59
CA ASN A 14 -6.76 -7.88 14.86
C ASN A 14 -6.69 -7.69 13.35
N LEU A 15 -5.89 -6.72 12.87
CA LEU A 15 -5.67 -6.54 11.45
C LEU A 15 -4.43 -7.31 11.02
N ASP A 16 -4.65 -8.36 10.23
CA ASP A 16 -3.57 -9.11 9.61
C ASP A 16 -3.17 -8.47 8.27
N LEU A 17 -2.14 -7.62 8.27
CA LEU A 17 -1.69 -6.95 7.06
C LEU A 17 -1.06 -7.93 6.05
N ALA A 18 -0.57 -9.08 6.49
CA ALA A 18 -0.04 -10.10 5.58
C ALA A 18 -1.16 -10.74 4.75
N ILE A 19 -2.30 -11.06 5.39
CA ILE A 19 -3.49 -11.52 4.67
C ILE A 19 -3.99 -10.44 3.70
N VAL A 20 -4.06 -9.18 4.15
CA VAL A 20 -4.45 -8.06 3.27
C VAL A 20 -3.49 -7.94 2.08
N ALA A 21 -2.18 -7.99 2.29
CA ALA A 21 -1.20 -7.90 1.22
C ALA A 21 -1.34 -9.03 0.19
N ALA A 22 -1.55 -10.26 0.66
CA ALA A 22 -1.75 -11.43 -0.21
C ALA A 22 -3.02 -11.29 -1.06
N GLU A 23 -4.16 -10.97 -0.44
CA GLU A 23 -5.46 -10.81 -1.09
C GLU A 23 -5.45 -9.66 -2.13
N TYR A 24 -4.81 -8.54 -1.80
CA TYR A 24 -4.73 -7.38 -2.69
C TYR A 24 -3.61 -7.49 -3.73
N SER A 25 -2.72 -8.48 -3.65
CA SER A 25 -1.60 -8.64 -4.59
C SER A 25 -2.06 -8.77 -6.05
N THR A 26 -3.18 -9.45 -6.29
CA THR A 26 -3.78 -9.59 -7.62
C THR A 26 -4.26 -8.25 -8.15
N ILE A 27 -4.99 -7.48 -7.35
CA ILE A 27 -5.49 -6.14 -7.74
C ILE A 27 -4.32 -5.20 -8.06
N LEU A 28 -3.22 -5.28 -7.30
CA LEU A 28 -2.02 -4.49 -7.55
C LEU A 28 -1.35 -4.84 -8.88
N ARG A 29 -1.23 -6.14 -9.20
CA ARG A 29 -0.67 -6.59 -10.48
C ARG A 29 -1.54 -6.16 -11.66
N GLU A 30 -2.86 -6.31 -11.53
CA GLU A 30 -3.81 -5.90 -12.57
C GLU A 30 -3.78 -4.40 -12.82
N THR A 31 -3.71 -3.60 -11.75
CA THR A 31 -3.64 -2.12 -11.88
C THR A 31 -2.36 -1.68 -12.58
N GLN A 32 -1.22 -2.33 -12.31
CA GLN A 32 0.04 -2.07 -13.03
C GLN A 32 -0.04 -2.44 -14.51
N ARG A 33 -0.62 -3.61 -14.80
CA ARG A 33 -0.85 -4.08 -16.17
C ARG A 33 -1.72 -3.10 -16.94
N THR A 34 -2.90 -2.75 -16.41
CA THR A 34 -3.80 -1.78 -17.03
C THR A 34 -3.14 -0.41 -17.20
N GLY A 35 -2.37 0.05 -16.22
CA GLY A 35 -1.64 1.32 -16.32
C GLY A 35 -0.65 1.35 -17.49
N THR A 36 0.01 0.23 -17.74
CA THR A 36 0.93 0.05 -18.88
C THR A 36 0.17 -0.04 -20.20
N GLU A 37 -0.88 -0.87 -20.28
CA GLU A 37 -1.68 -1.07 -21.49
C GLU A 37 -2.42 0.19 -21.95
N THR A 38 -2.88 1.00 -21.00
CA THR A 38 -3.61 2.26 -21.27
C THR A 38 -2.69 3.46 -21.48
N GLY A 39 -1.39 3.33 -21.19
CA GLY A 39 -0.41 4.41 -21.33
C GLY A 39 -0.46 5.49 -20.25
N ILE A 40 -1.25 5.31 -19.19
CA ILE A 40 -1.31 6.25 -18.04
C ILE A 40 -0.11 6.10 -17.09
N GLY A 41 0.70 5.05 -17.28
CA GLY A 41 1.87 4.75 -16.46
C GLY A 41 1.55 3.84 -15.27
N LEU A 42 2.57 3.58 -14.45
CA LEU A 42 2.45 2.71 -13.29
C LEU A 42 1.77 3.45 -12.12
N PRO A 43 0.90 2.78 -11.35
CA PRO A 43 0.24 3.39 -10.21
C PRO A 43 1.26 3.77 -9.14
N GLU A 44 1.32 5.05 -8.76
CA GLU A 44 2.11 5.49 -7.61
C GLU A 44 1.44 5.12 -6.29
N GLU A 45 0.10 5.18 -6.24
CA GLU A 45 -0.69 5.02 -5.03
C GLU A 45 -2.07 4.44 -5.35
N ILE A 46 -2.51 3.49 -4.54
CA ILE A 46 -3.86 2.92 -4.58
C ILE A 46 -4.48 3.07 -3.19
N THR A 47 -5.68 3.65 -3.13
CA THR A 47 -6.44 3.79 -1.88
C THR A 47 -7.70 2.95 -1.95
N VAL A 48 -7.91 2.09 -0.95
CA VAL A 48 -9.13 1.29 -0.79
C VAL A 48 -9.82 1.71 0.49
N ARG A 49 -11.02 2.30 0.38
CA ARG A 49 -11.84 2.64 1.55
C ARG A 49 -12.95 1.61 1.70
N SER A 50 -13.07 1.04 2.89
CA SER A 50 -14.16 0.17 3.29
C SER A 50 -14.89 0.74 4.52
N SER A 51 -15.94 0.07 4.96
CA SER A 51 -16.72 0.48 6.15
C SER A 51 -15.92 0.42 7.45
N ARG A 52 -14.81 -0.33 7.49
CA ARG A 52 -14.02 -0.57 8.72
C ARG A 52 -12.56 -0.17 8.61
N THR A 53 -12.04 0.02 7.41
CA THR A 53 -10.62 0.29 7.18
C THR A 53 -10.42 1.15 5.94
N VAL A 54 -9.40 2.01 5.98
CA VAL A 54 -8.83 2.65 4.80
C VAL A 54 -7.42 2.10 4.60
N LEU A 55 -7.19 1.46 3.47
CA LEU A 55 -5.87 1.01 3.04
C LEU A 55 -5.28 2.03 2.06
N ILE A 56 -4.03 2.42 2.28
CA ILE A 56 -3.23 3.23 1.36
C ILE A 56 -2.02 2.40 0.99
N ILE A 57 -1.90 2.06 -0.29
CA ILE A 57 -0.83 1.23 -0.83
C ILE A 57 0.02 2.11 -1.74
N ARG A 58 1.32 2.22 -1.46
CA ARG A 58 2.24 3.03 -2.24
C ARG A 58 3.42 2.18 -2.71
N ARG A 59 3.84 2.36 -3.96
CA ARG A 59 5.06 1.69 -4.48
C ARG A 59 6.29 2.23 -3.74
N ALA A 60 7.25 1.36 -3.46
CA ALA A 60 8.59 1.71 -2.99
C ALA A 60 9.61 0.97 -3.86
N GLY A 61 10.41 1.70 -4.64
CA GLY A 61 11.40 1.10 -5.55
C GLY A 61 10.83 0.07 -6.55
N ASP A 62 11.66 -0.87 -6.97
CA ASP A 62 11.30 -1.89 -7.96
C ASP A 62 10.78 -3.18 -7.33
N GLY A 63 9.46 -3.24 -7.17
CA GLY A 63 8.73 -4.47 -6.85
C GLY A 63 8.17 -4.56 -5.43
N TYR A 64 8.45 -3.57 -4.58
CA TYR A 64 7.93 -3.47 -3.22
C TYR A 64 6.77 -2.47 -3.11
N PHE A 65 5.93 -2.71 -2.12
CA PHE A 65 4.82 -1.83 -1.75
C PHE A 65 4.82 -1.64 -0.24
N VAL A 66 4.48 -0.44 0.19
CA VAL A 66 4.22 -0.11 1.59
C VAL A 66 2.72 0.05 1.75
N VAL A 67 2.15 -0.64 2.73
CA VAL A 67 0.72 -0.61 3.05
C VAL A 67 0.52 0.10 4.38
N LEU A 68 -0.34 1.11 4.39
CA LEU A 68 -0.82 1.74 5.61
C LEU A 68 -2.32 1.47 5.75
N ALA A 69 -2.71 0.88 6.87
CA ALA A 69 -4.10 0.73 7.26
C ALA A 69 -4.49 1.76 8.33
N LEU A 70 -5.66 2.37 8.17
CA LEU A 70 -6.21 3.39 9.05
C LEU A 70 -7.67 3.07 9.35
N SER A 71 -8.19 3.52 10.50
CA SER A 71 -9.65 3.53 10.70
C SER A 71 -10.30 4.57 9.74
N PRO A 72 -11.57 4.39 9.34
CA PRO A 72 -12.27 5.32 8.46
C PRO A 72 -12.36 6.76 8.98
N GLU A 73 -12.32 6.93 10.31
CA GLU A 73 -12.40 8.20 11.04
C GLU A 73 -11.03 8.86 11.21
N ALA A 74 -9.94 8.15 10.92
CA ALA A 74 -8.59 8.67 11.04
C ALA A 74 -8.31 9.79 10.01
N ASN A 75 -7.33 10.63 10.31
CA ASN A 75 -6.92 11.70 9.40
C ASN A 75 -6.18 11.13 8.19
N PHE A 76 -6.91 10.93 7.09
CA PHE A 76 -6.40 10.40 5.82
C PHE A 76 -5.20 11.21 5.28
N GLY A 77 -5.30 12.55 5.30
CA GLY A 77 -4.23 13.42 4.78
C GLY A 77 -2.92 13.26 5.55
N LYS A 78 -3.00 13.18 6.88
CA LYS A 78 -1.83 12.93 7.74
C LYS A 78 -1.26 11.53 7.53
N GLY A 79 -2.12 10.51 7.43
CA GLY A 79 -1.69 9.14 7.15
C GLY A 79 -0.94 9.05 5.82
N ARG A 80 -1.52 9.62 4.75
CA ARG A 80 -0.88 9.69 3.43
C ARG A 80 0.45 10.44 3.45
N PHE A 81 0.55 11.53 4.20
CA PHE A 81 1.81 12.27 4.38
C PHE A 81 2.90 11.43 5.05
N VAL A 82 2.56 10.75 6.14
CA VAL A 82 3.50 9.86 6.86
C VAL A 82 3.94 8.71 5.97
N LEU A 83 3.02 8.07 5.24
CA LEU A 83 3.34 7.00 4.31
C LEU A 83 4.32 7.45 3.22
N ARG A 84 4.11 8.61 2.61
CA ARG A 84 5.05 9.16 1.62
C ARG A 84 6.46 9.34 2.17
N ARG A 85 6.57 9.82 3.42
CA ARG A 85 7.87 9.98 4.08
C ARG A 85 8.53 8.64 4.42
N ALA A 86 7.74 7.65 4.80
CA ALA A 86 8.23 6.30 5.07
C ALA A 86 8.76 5.64 3.80
N VAL A 87 8.02 5.73 2.70
CA VAL A 87 8.46 5.24 1.38
C VAL A 87 9.75 5.91 0.94
N ALA A 88 9.83 7.24 1.00
CA ALA A 88 11.06 7.95 0.61
C ALA A 88 12.29 7.50 1.41
N ARG A 89 12.12 7.19 2.71
CA ARG A 89 13.21 6.66 3.54
C ARG A 89 13.60 5.24 3.15
N LEU A 90 12.62 4.38 2.86
CA LEU A 90 12.87 3.02 2.39
C LEU A 90 13.61 3.03 1.04
N GLU A 91 13.27 3.97 0.16
CA GLU A 91 13.96 4.13 -1.13
C GLU A 91 15.41 4.62 -0.97
N ASP A 92 15.75 5.35 0.09
CA ASP A 92 17.13 5.70 0.41
C ASP A 92 17.93 4.50 0.97
N GLU A 93 17.26 3.47 1.47
CA GLU A 93 17.83 2.27 2.11
C GLU A 93 17.93 1.05 1.17
N LEU A 94 17.21 1.05 0.04
CA LEU A 94 17.15 -0.01 -0.98
C LEU A 94 18.14 0.22 -2.13
#